data_AF-A0A3C1RLZ1-F1
#
_entry.id   AF-A0A3C1RLZ1-F1
#
_cell.length_a   1.000
_cell.length_b   1.000
_cell.length_c   1.000
_cell.angle_alpha   90.00
_cell.angle_beta   90.00
_cell.angle_gamma   90.00
#
_symmetry.space_group_name_H-M   'P 1'
#
loop_
_entity.id
_entity.type
_entity.pdbx_description
1 polymer ?
#
loop_
_entity_poly.entity_id
_entity_poly.type
_entity_poly.pdbx_seq_one_letter_code
_entity_poly.pdbx_strand_id
1 'polypeptide(L)'
;MNWNQHLRKWHRTLGPIVLLPLFVTVATGVSYRIAKSWLGLSREQIHLLMSIHEGEYLGQTLEPFYVLLNGLGLLWMLITGGMILFQQIKPFHQIQSLIAQAKSFFQKPSPPPSDQEK
;
A
#
# COMPACT_ATOMS: atom_id res chain seq x y z
N MET A 1 -9.44 21.23 -4.16
CA MET A 1 -8.69 20.24 -4.98
C MET A 1 -8.85 18.87 -4.34
N ASN A 2 -9.38 17.87 -5.06
CA ASN A 2 -9.74 16.57 -4.48
C ASN A 2 -8.48 15.69 -4.28
N TRP A 3 -7.75 15.93 -3.20
CA TRP A 3 -6.45 15.29 -2.90
C TRP A 3 -6.48 13.75 -3.02
N ASN A 4 -7.57 13.11 -2.60
CA ASN A 4 -7.74 11.65 -2.71
C ASN A 4 -7.81 11.14 -4.16
N GLN A 5 -8.40 11.91 -5.08
CA GLN A 5 -8.47 11.55 -6.50
C GLN A 5 -7.11 11.69 -7.17
N HIS A 6 -6.35 12.73 -6.83
CA HIS A 6 -4.98 12.91 -7.31
C HIS A 6 -4.06 11.81 -6.79
N LEU A 7 -4.10 11.47 -5.51
CA LEU A 7 -3.31 10.37 -4.93
C LEU A 7 -3.56 9.04 -5.66
N ARG A 8 -4.83 8.67 -5.87
CA ARG A 8 -5.20 7.45 -6.60
C ARG A 8 -4.72 7.48 -8.05
N LYS A 9 -4.83 8.63 -8.73
CA LYS A 9 -4.35 8.80 -10.11
C LYS A 9 -2.83 8.61 -10.18
N TRP A 10 -2.07 9.30 -9.33
CA TRP A 10 -0.62 9.18 -9.27
C TRP A 10 -0.16 7.77 -8.93
N HIS A 11 -0.75 7.15 -7.90
CA HIS A 11 -0.45 5.77 -7.52
C HIS A 11 -0.67 4.80 -8.69
N ARG A 12 -1.79 4.92 -9.40
CA ARG A 12 -2.12 4.04 -10.52
C ARG A 12 -1.24 4.29 -11.76
N THR A 13 -0.86 5.54 -12.02
CA THR A 13 -0.06 5.90 -13.20
C THR A 13 1.42 5.56 -13.02
N LEU A 14 2.01 5.93 -11.87
CA LEU A 14 3.43 5.67 -11.60
C LEU A 14 3.67 4.27 -11.02
N GLY A 15 2.64 3.63 -10.45
CA GLY A 15 2.73 2.31 -9.82
C GLY A 15 3.41 1.26 -10.71
N PRO A 16 2.99 1.06 -11.97
CA PRO A 16 3.65 0.11 -12.86
C PRO A 16 5.13 0.43 -13.12
N ILE A 17 5.49 1.72 -13.24
CA ILE A 17 6.87 2.16 -13.48
C ILE A 17 7.76 1.82 -12.28
N VAL A 18 7.24 1.99 -11.06
CA VAL A 18 7.93 1.67 -9.82
C VAL A 18 7.94 0.15 -9.55
N LEU A 19 6.84 -0.53 -9.88
CA LEU A 19 6.66 -1.96 -9.63
C LEU A 19 7.58 -2.83 -10.50
N LEU A 20 7.82 -2.45 -11.76
CA LEU A 20 8.66 -3.23 -12.66
C LEU A 20 10.09 -3.46 -12.14
N PRO A 21 10.88 -2.43 -11.81
CA PRO A 21 12.22 -2.63 -11.26
C PRO A 21 12.17 -3.33 -9.89
N LEU A 22 11.17 -3.04 -9.05
CA LEU A 22 10.97 -3.75 -7.79
C LEU A 22 10.71 -5.25 -7.98
N PHE A 23 9.90 -5.61 -8.97
CA PHE A 23 9.63 -6.99 -9.29
C PHE A 23 10.90 -7.71 -9.74
N VAL A 24 11.70 -7.06 -10.60
CA VAL A 24 12.99 -7.59 -11.04
C VAL A 24 13.91 -7.82 -9.85
N THR A 25 14.11 -6.82 -8.98
CA THR A 25 15.00 -6.95 -7.82
C THR A 25 14.55 -8.05 -6.86
N VAL A 26 13.26 -8.14 -6.54
CA VAL A 26 12.73 -9.21 -5.68
C VAL A 26 12.89 -10.58 -6.35
N ALA A 27 12.54 -10.69 -7.63
CA ALA A 27 12.63 -11.95 -8.37
C ALA A 27 14.08 -12.46 -8.44
N THR A 28 15.03 -11.59 -8.77
CA THR A 28 16.45 -11.97 -8.83
C THR A 28 17.03 -12.28 -7.46
N GLY A 29 16.68 -11.52 -6.42
CA GLY A 29 17.14 -11.78 -5.05
C GLY A 29 16.63 -13.11 -4.49
N VAL A 30 15.34 -13.42 -4.69
CA VAL A 30 14.74 -14.70 -4.29
C VAL A 30 15.36 -15.85 -5.09
N SER A 31 15.49 -15.69 -6.41
CA SER A 31 16.10 -16.70 -7.28
C SER A 31 17.55 -16.97 -6.90
N TYR A 32 18.33 -15.92 -6.58
CA TYR A 32 19.72 -16.03 -6.13
C TYR A 32 19.79 -16.86 -4.85
N ARG A 33 18.89 -16.58 -3.89
CA ARG A 33 18.86 -17.32 -2.62
C ARG A 33 18.50 -18.78 -2.82
N ILE A 34 17.49 -19.08 -3.63
CA ILE A 34 17.09 -20.46 -3.93
C ILE A 34 18.22 -21.20 -4.64
N ALA A 35 18.80 -20.60 -5.68
CA ALA A 35 19.87 -21.20 -6.46
C ALA A 35 21.10 -21.53 -5.59
N LYS A 36 21.49 -20.61 -4.71
CA LYS A 36 22.62 -20.82 -3.81
C LYS A 36 22.32 -21.81 -2.69
N SER A 37 21.17 -21.67 -2.03
CA SER A 37 20.87 -22.43 -0.82
C SER A 37 20.31 -23.83 -1.09
N TRP A 38 19.55 -24.01 -2.17
CA TRP A 38 18.86 -25.27 -2.46
C TRP A 38 19.52 -26.04 -3.60
N LEU A 39 19.99 -25.34 -4.64
CA LEU A 39 20.62 -25.97 -5.80
C LEU A 39 22.14 -26.08 -5.68
N GLY A 40 22.74 -25.47 -4.66
CA GLY A 40 24.18 -25.52 -4.40
C GLY A 40 25.04 -24.85 -5.47
N LEU A 41 24.48 -23.93 -6.26
CA LEU A 41 25.23 -23.23 -7.30
C LEU A 41 26.28 -22.30 -6.69
N SER A 42 27.44 -22.23 -7.34
CA SER A 42 28.53 -21.34 -6.93
C SER A 42 28.18 -19.87 -7.22
N ARG A 43 28.84 -18.93 -6.55
CA ARG A 43 28.56 -17.49 -6.71
C ARG A 43 28.82 -17.01 -8.13
N GLU A 44 29.83 -17.57 -8.77
CA GLU A 44 30.25 -17.24 -10.14
C GLU A 44 29.16 -17.61 -11.14
N GLN A 45 28.49 -18.75 -10.94
CA GLN A 45 27.42 -19.23 -11.82
C GLN A 45 26.17 -18.34 -11.76
N ILE A 46 25.88 -17.75 -10.60
CA ILE A 46 24.67 -16.96 -10.35
C ILE A 46 24.94 -15.46 -10.22
N HIS A 47 26.16 -15.01 -10.55
CA HIS A 47 26.55 -13.60 -10.46
C HIS A 47 25.66 -12.70 -11.32
N LEU A 48 25.21 -13.19 -12.47
CA LEU A 48 24.26 -12.50 -13.34
C LEU A 48 23.00 -12.04 -12.58
N LEU A 49 22.48 -12.86 -11.66
CA LEU A 49 21.29 -12.50 -10.88
C LEU A 49 21.56 -11.32 -9.96
N MET A 50 22.76 -11.25 -9.37
CA MET A 50 23.16 -10.13 -8.51
C MET A 50 23.39 -8.86 -9.34
N SER A 51 24.02 -9.00 -10.51
CA SER A 51 24.24 -7.89 -11.44
C SER A 51 22.91 -7.25 -11.89
N ILE A 52 21.89 -8.07 -12.16
CA ILE A 52 20.53 -7.58 -12.46
C ILE A 52 19.82 -7.04 -11.21
N HIS A 53 20.03 -7.66 -10.04
CA HIS A 53 19.44 -7.24 -8.76
C HIS A 53 19.86 -5.83 -8.33
N GLU A 54 21.14 -5.51 -8.50
CA GLU A 54 21.71 -4.23 -8.09
C GLU A 54 21.70 -3.21 -9.24
N GLY A 55 21.46 -3.66 -10.48
CA GLY A 55 21.51 -2.80 -11.65
C GLY A 55 22.95 -2.44 -12.06
N GLU A 56 23.92 -3.30 -11.74
CA GLU A 56 25.35 -3.11 -12.03
C GLU A 56 25.62 -2.85 -13.52
N TYR A 57 24.79 -3.41 -14.41
CA TYR A 57 24.86 -3.17 -15.86
C TYR A 57 24.62 -1.69 -16.27
N LEU A 58 24.09 -0.85 -15.38
CA LEU A 58 23.95 0.60 -15.58
C LEU A 58 25.26 1.36 -15.32
N GLY A 59 26.29 0.67 -14.82
CA GLY A 59 27.59 1.22 -14.45
C GLY A 59 27.63 1.79 -13.03
N GLN A 60 28.85 1.94 -12.51
CA GLN A 60 29.14 2.30 -11.11
C GLN A 60 28.49 3.62 -10.65
N THR A 61 28.23 4.54 -11.58
CA THR A 61 27.59 5.83 -11.25
C THR A 61 26.09 5.70 -11.07
N LEU A 62 25.41 4.83 -11.83
CA LEU A 62 23.94 4.73 -11.84
C LEU A 62 23.41 3.63 -10.93
N GLU A 63 24.22 2.61 -10.63
CA GLU A 63 23.87 1.51 -9.71
C GLU A 63 23.35 2.02 -8.34
N PRO A 64 23.99 2.98 -7.64
CA PRO A 64 23.47 3.48 -6.38
C PRO A 64 22.11 4.19 -6.52
N PHE A 65 21.89 4.87 -7.65
CA PHE A 65 20.61 5.52 -7.94
C PHE A 65 19.52 4.49 -8.21
N TYR A 66 19.83 3.41 -8.92
CA TYR A 66 18.88 2.32 -9.16
C TYR A 66 18.40 1.71 -7.83
N VAL A 67 19.32 1.38 -6.93
CA VAL A 67 18.99 0.84 -5.60
C VAL A 67 18.21 1.85 -4.76
N LEU A 68 18.63 3.12 -4.75
CA LEU A 68 17.94 4.19 -4.02
C LEU A 68 16.52 4.42 -4.53
N LEU A 69 16.32 4.49 -5.84
CA LEU A 69 15.01 4.69 -6.46
C LEU A 69 14.08 3.51 -6.22
N ASN A 70 14.59 2.27 -6.22
CA ASN A 70 13.81 1.11 -5.81
C ASN A 70 13.35 1.24 -4.35
N GLY A 71 14.25 1.58 -3.42
CA GLY A 71 13.90 1.76 -2.00
C GLY A 71 12.86 2.85 -1.78
N LEU A 72 13.05 4.02 -2.39
CA LEU A 72 12.10 5.14 -2.33
C LEU A 72 10.77 4.80 -2.99
N GLY A 73 10.82 4.12 -4.13
CA GLY A 73 9.63 3.65 -4.86
C GLY A 73 8.80 2.67 -4.02
N LEU A 74 9.44 1.73 -3.34
CA LEU A 74 8.77 0.80 -2.43
C LEU A 74 8.09 1.54 -1.27
N LEU A 75 8.81 2.45 -0.60
CA LEU A 75 8.24 3.27 0.46
C LEU A 75 7.04 4.06 -0.02
N TRP A 76 7.15 4.70 -1.19
CA TRP A 76 6.06 5.43 -1.80
C TRP A 76 4.85 4.53 -2.11
N MET A 77 5.06 3.34 -2.66
CA MET A 77 4.00 2.35 -2.93
C MET A 77 3.28 1.91 -1.65
N LEU A 78 4.03 1.63 -0.57
CA LEU A 78 3.47 1.22 0.72
C LEU A 78 2.67 2.35 1.37
N ILE A 79 3.19 3.57 1.38
CA ILE A 79 2.51 4.72 1.97
C ILE A 79 1.23 5.04 1.20
N THR A 80 1.34 5.22 -0.13
CA THR A 80 0.18 5.61 -0.95
C THR A 80 -0.86 4.50 -1.07
N GLY A 81 -0.43 3.25 -1.26
CA GLY A 81 -1.31 2.08 -1.24
C GLY A 81 -2.00 1.89 0.11
N GLY A 82 -1.25 2.03 1.22
CA GLY A 82 -1.78 1.96 2.57
C GLY A 82 -2.79 3.06 2.88
N MET A 83 -2.54 4.30 2.45
CA MET A 83 -3.50 5.41 2.57
C MET A 83 -4.79 5.13 1.77
N ILE A 84 -4.68 4.64 0.54
CA ILE A 84 -5.84 4.29 -0.30
C ILE A 84 -6.65 3.16 0.35
N LEU A 85 -5.97 2.13 0.84
CA LEU A 85 -6.57 0.99 1.52
C LEU A 85 -7.28 1.42 2.82
N PHE A 86 -6.63 2.23 3.65
CA PHE A 86 -7.21 2.75 4.89
C PHE A 86 -8.45 3.60 4.65
N GLN A 87 -8.50 4.34 3.54
CA GLN A 87 -9.71 5.07 3.14
C GLN A 87 -10.84 4.13 2.72
N GLN A 88 -10.54 2.96 2.14
CA GLN A 88 -11.53 1.97 1.74
C GLN A 88 -12.05 1.14 2.92
N ILE A 89 -11.23 0.89 3.95
CA ILE A 89 -11.57 0.07 5.13
C ILE A 89 -12.39 0.85 6.18
N LYS A 90 -12.97 2.02 5.88
CA LYS A 90 -13.89 2.70 6.81
C LYS A 90 -15.36 2.32 6.59
N PRO A 91 -15.98 1.49 7.46
CA PRO A 91 -17.43 1.49 7.65
C PRO A 91 -17.82 2.15 8.99
N PHE A 92 -17.08 3.14 9.50
CA PHE A 92 -17.46 3.78 10.77
C PHE A 92 -18.76 4.60 10.66
N HIS A 93 -19.14 5.06 9.47
CA HIS A 93 -20.40 5.79 9.26
C HIS A 93 -21.65 4.89 9.26
N GLN A 94 -21.52 3.60 8.93
CA GLN A 94 -22.66 2.66 9.02
C GLN A 94 -23.05 2.40 10.48
N ILE A 95 -22.06 2.26 11.37
CA ILE A 95 -22.30 2.06 12.81
C ILE A 95 -23.00 3.28 13.42
N GLN A 96 -22.64 4.50 13.01
CA GLN A 96 -23.34 5.71 13.47
C GLN A 96 -24.81 5.73 13.04
N SER A 97 -25.13 5.29 11.82
CA SER A 97 -26.53 5.22 11.37
C SER A 97 -27.35 4.19 12.15
N LEU A 98 -26.73 3.06 12.52
CA LEU A 98 -27.36 2.03 13.36
C LEU A 98 -27.58 2.51 14.80
N ILE A 99 -26.60 3.23 15.37
CA ILE A 99 -26.73 3.85 16.71
C ILE A 99 -27.81 4.94 16.70
N ALA A 100 -27.88 5.78 15.65
CA ALA A 100 -28.92 6.80 15.52
C ALA A 100 -30.33 6.19 15.40
N GLN A 101 -30.46 5.11 14.61
CA GLN A 101 -31.73 4.40 14.44
C GLN A 101 -32.16 3.70 15.75
N ALA A 102 -31.25 3.03 16.46
CA ALA A 102 -31.53 2.46 17.78
C ALA A 102 -31.93 3.54 18.80
N LYS A 103 -31.21 4.67 18.83
CA LYS A 103 -31.53 5.78 19.74
C LYS A 103 -32.92 6.36 19.51
N SER A 104 -33.37 6.44 18.25
CA SER A 104 -34.75 6.86 17.93
C SER A 104 -35.83 5.87 18.38
N PHE A 105 -35.50 4.57 18.43
CA PHE A 105 -36.41 3.53 18.93
C PHE A 105 -36.56 3.53 20.46
N PHE A 106 -35.50 3.89 21.18
CA PHE A 106 -35.50 3.96 22.65
C PHE A 106 -35.89 5.34 23.20
N GLN A 107 -36.08 6.35 22.35
CA GLN A 107 -36.59 7.64 22.75
C GLN A 107 -38.11 7.53 22.98
N LYS A 108 -38.48 7.10 24.19
CA LYS A 108 -39.88 6.99 24.64
C LYS A 108 -40.61 8.31 24.36
N PRO A 109 -41.81 8.29 23.76
CA PRO A 109 -42.55 9.52 23.47
C PRO A 109 -42.73 10.31 24.76
N SER A 110 -42.46 11.62 24.68
CA SER A 110 -42.72 12.56 25.77
C SER A 110 -44.19 12.41 26.22
N PRO A 111 -44.47 12.33 27.53
CA PRO A 111 -45.84 12.24 28.00
C PRO A 111 -46.63 13.43 27.42
N PRO A 112 -47.90 13.23 27.03
CA PRO A 112 -48.74 14.35 26.58
C PRO A 112 -48.69 15.43 27.65
N PRO A 113 -48.75 16.72 27.26
CA PRO A 113 -48.77 17.80 28.23
C PRO A 113 -49.89 17.49 29.22
N SER A 114 -49.52 17.21 30.48
CA SER A 114 -50.52 17.01 31.52
C SER A 114 -51.32 18.29 31.56
N ASP A 115 -52.65 18.17 31.40
CA ASP A 115 -53.59 19.26 31.47
C ASP A 115 -53.19 20.21 32.61
N GLN A 116 -52.49 21.29 32.25
CA GLN A 116 -52.26 22.44 33.12
C GLN A 116 -53.52 23.28 33.03
N GLU A 117 -54.63 22.71 33.48
CA GLU A 117 -55.90 23.40 33.58
C GLU A 117 -56.71 22.79 34.72
N LYS A 118 -56.42 23.25 35.94
CA LYS A 118 -57.38 23.91 36.84
C LYS A 118 -56.74 24.28 38.18
#